data_AF-N2BIV5-F1
#
_entry.id   AF-N2BIV5-F1
#
_cell.length_a   1.000
_cell.length_b   1.000
_cell.length_c   1.000
_cell.angle_alpha   90.00
_cell.angle_beta   90.00
_cell.angle_gamma   90.00
#
_symmetry.space_group_name_H-M   'P 1'
#
loop_
_entity.id
_entity.type
_entity.pdbx_description
1 polymer ?
#
loop_
_entity_poly.entity_id
_entity_poly.type
_entity_poly.pdbx_seq_one_letter_code
_entity_poly.pdbx_strand_id
1 'polypeptide(L)'
;MLIGLSGGHFHSPSPDANNIALEYDYSWVVENYNLIMKRTIPGKEYACGGISQVYAWDSNRKEETQKHYDMFKQIFSNKKIMLVCGDKILVDIKFNILEGSQVEYIYGPTKHAYRDIDRLRKELNDKVSGDEVLLFALGPAGKVLAYEMFLKGFRVLDIGHTIKDYDTYMRGVEMTDETIKDFFAPDE
;
A
#
# COMPACT_ATOMS: atom_id res chain seq x y z
N MET A 1 -1.96 7.65 14.87
CA MET A 1 -1.74 7.33 13.44
C MET A 1 -0.33 6.82 13.26
N LEU A 2 -0.17 5.63 12.67
CA LEU A 2 1.14 5.12 12.26
C LEU A 2 1.48 5.68 10.87
N ILE A 3 2.72 6.15 10.70
CA ILE A 3 3.22 6.66 9.43
C ILE A 3 4.24 5.66 8.91
N GLY A 4 3.98 5.09 7.72
CA GLY A 4 4.89 4.17 7.05
C GLY A 4 5.97 4.90 6.26
N LEU A 5 7.23 4.52 6.44
CA LEU A 5 8.37 4.94 5.62
C LEU A 5 9.09 3.70 5.09
N SER A 6 9.88 3.84 4.01
CA SER A 6 10.66 2.70 3.52
C SER A 6 11.71 2.30 4.56
N GLY A 7 11.89 1.00 4.79
CA GLY A 7 12.91 0.51 5.72
C GLY A 7 14.32 0.96 5.32
N GLY A 8 14.59 1.00 4.01
CA GLY A 8 15.88 1.45 3.45
C GLY A 8 16.22 2.91 3.75
N HIS A 9 15.27 3.74 4.20
CA HIS A 9 15.56 5.13 4.60
C HIS A 9 16.45 5.25 5.84
N PHE A 10 16.45 4.23 6.70
CA PHE A 10 17.13 4.28 8.01
C PHE A 10 18.03 3.07 8.29
N HIS A 11 18.02 2.07 7.42
CA HIS A 11 18.75 0.82 7.61
C HIS A 11 19.53 0.48 6.35
N SER A 12 20.71 -0.12 6.54
CA SER A 12 21.41 -0.75 5.43
C SER A 12 20.57 -1.89 4.86
N PRO A 13 20.62 -2.13 3.54
CA PRO A 13 19.90 -3.23 2.93
C PRO A 13 20.36 -4.57 3.52
N SER A 14 19.44 -5.55 3.54
CA SER A 14 19.78 -6.93 3.90
C SER A 14 20.84 -7.48 2.95
N PRO A 15 21.77 -8.33 3.41
CA PRO A 15 22.69 -9.06 2.51
C PRO A 15 21.96 -9.85 1.41
N ASP A 16 20.73 -10.30 1.71
CA ASP A 16 19.89 -11.07 0.81
C ASP A 16 18.89 -10.21 0.02
N ALA A 17 19.03 -8.87 0.05
CA ALA A 17 18.14 -7.98 -0.70
C ALA A 17 18.31 -8.18 -2.22
N ASN A 18 17.21 -8.13 -2.95
CA ASN A 18 17.25 -8.18 -4.42
C ASN A 18 17.92 -6.93 -5.01
N ASN A 19 18.37 -7.03 -6.26
CA ASN A 19 19.13 -5.95 -6.91
C ASN A 19 18.34 -4.64 -7.03
N ILE A 20 17.01 -4.72 -7.18
CA ILE A 20 16.14 -3.53 -7.29
C ILE A 20 16.09 -2.76 -5.97
N ALA A 21 15.98 -3.48 -4.85
CA ALA A 21 16.03 -2.88 -3.52
C ALA A 21 17.41 -2.25 -3.25
N LEU A 22 18.50 -2.95 -3.60
CA LEU A 22 19.86 -2.42 -3.48
C LEU A 22 20.07 -1.17 -4.33
N GLU A 23 19.60 -1.17 -5.57
CA GLU A 23 19.66 -0.02 -6.46
C GLU A 23 18.93 1.17 -5.85
N TYR A 24 17.70 0.99 -5.35
CA TYR A 24 16.93 2.04 -4.69
C TYR A 24 17.66 2.62 -3.46
N ASP A 25 18.20 1.75 -2.60
CA ASP A 25 18.86 2.16 -1.35
C ASP A 25 20.20 2.87 -1.61
N TYR A 26 21.00 2.40 -2.57
CA TYR A 26 22.30 3.00 -2.87
C TYR A 26 22.28 4.15 -3.88
N SER A 27 21.14 4.39 -4.54
CA SER A 27 20.94 5.56 -5.41
C SER A 27 20.01 6.57 -4.74
N TRP A 28 18.71 6.39 -4.88
CA TRP A 28 17.69 7.37 -4.51
C TRP A 28 17.76 7.76 -3.04
N VAL A 29 17.93 6.79 -2.12
CA VAL A 29 18.00 7.10 -0.68
C VAL A 29 19.24 7.93 -0.35
N VAL A 30 20.40 7.57 -0.89
CA VAL A 30 21.65 8.32 -0.69
C VAL A 30 21.53 9.74 -1.26
N GLU A 31 21.02 9.88 -2.48
CA GLU A 31 20.83 11.19 -3.14
C GLU A 31 19.83 12.08 -2.38
N ASN A 32 18.82 11.48 -1.75
CA ASN A 32 17.75 12.19 -1.06
C ASN A 32 17.90 12.20 0.47
N TYR A 33 19.05 11.78 1.01
CA TYR A 33 19.27 11.70 2.46
C TYR A 33 18.92 12.99 3.20
N ASN A 34 19.38 14.13 2.68
CA ASN A 34 19.09 15.44 3.27
C ASN A 34 17.59 15.78 3.30
N LEU A 35 16.86 15.37 2.25
CA LEU A 35 15.42 15.57 2.19
C LEU A 35 14.69 14.66 3.20
N ILE A 36 15.11 13.40 3.30
CA ILE A 36 14.57 12.43 4.26
C ILE A 36 14.74 12.98 5.67
N MET A 37 15.97 13.32 6.06
CA MET A 37 16.28 13.85 7.39
C MET A 37 15.56 15.16 7.72
N LYS A 38 15.34 16.02 6.72
CA LYS A 38 14.56 17.26 6.89
C LYS A 38 13.08 17.00 7.19
N ARG A 39 12.52 15.88 6.74
CA ARG A 39 11.09 15.55 6.82
C ARG A 39 10.74 14.52 7.89
N THR A 40 11.76 13.92 8.51
CA THR A 40 11.61 12.94 9.58
C THR A 40 11.92 13.57 10.93
N ILE A 41 11.39 12.99 12.00
CA ILE A 41 11.57 13.47 13.37
C ILE A 41 12.57 12.54 14.04
N PRO A 42 13.74 13.03 14.48
CA PRO A 42 14.71 12.21 15.22
C PRO A 42 14.09 11.56 16.46
N GLY A 43 14.37 10.26 16.66
CA GLY A 43 13.86 9.49 17.78
C GLY A 43 12.37 9.08 17.68
N LYS A 44 11.67 9.46 16.60
CA LYS A 44 10.31 8.98 16.34
C LYS A 44 10.34 7.61 15.66
N GLU A 45 9.49 6.71 16.13
CA GLU A 45 9.26 5.43 15.47
C GLU A 45 8.30 5.59 14.28
N TYR A 46 8.69 5.00 13.15
CA TYR A 46 7.89 4.93 11.92
C TYR A 46 7.61 3.46 11.60
N ALA A 47 6.46 3.21 11.00
CA ALA A 47 6.13 1.87 10.52
C ALA A 47 6.86 1.59 9.19
N CYS A 48 6.90 0.32 8.78
CA CYS A 48 7.42 -0.06 7.47
C CYS A 48 6.36 0.18 6.38
N GLY A 49 6.65 1.07 5.43
CA GLY A 49 5.81 1.31 4.25
C GLY A 49 5.78 0.13 3.27
N GLY A 50 6.74 -0.80 3.37
CA GLY A 50 6.75 -2.05 2.60
C GLY A 50 5.69 -3.06 3.04
N ILE A 51 4.91 -2.77 4.08
CA ILE A 51 3.83 -3.64 4.59
C ILE A 51 2.78 -3.99 3.52
N SER A 52 2.62 -3.19 2.46
CA SER A 52 1.68 -3.46 1.37
C SER A 52 2.27 -4.22 0.18
N GLN A 53 3.55 -4.62 0.24
CA GLN A 53 4.23 -5.31 -0.85
C GLN A 53 5.32 -6.27 -0.33
N VAL A 54 4.98 -7.12 0.64
CA VAL A 54 5.97 -8.00 1.29
C VAL A 54 6.43 -9.12 0.36
N TYR A 55 5.56 -9.63 -0.51
CA TYR A 55 5.91 -10.72 -1.42
C TYR A 55 6.78 -10.22 -2.56
N ALA A 56 6.42 -9.08 -3.15
CA ALA A 56 7.21 -8.46 -4.21
C ALA A 56 8.65 -8.12 -3.77
N TRP A 57 8.85 -7.82 -2.48
CA TRP A 57 10.19 -7.55 -1.96
C TRP A 57 11.00 -8.81 -1.64
N ASP A 58 10.37 -9.85 -1.09
CA ASP A 58 11.06 -11.08 -0.72
C ASP A 58 10.14 -12.29 -0.83
N SER A 59 10.06 -12.86 -2.04
CA SER A 59 9.23 -14.03 -2.33
C SER A 59 9.77 -15.33 -1.72
N ASN A 60 10.97 -15.33 -1.14
CA ASN A 60 11.60 -16.52 -0.55
C ASN A 60 11.07 -16.78 0.88
N ARG A 61 10.53 -15.76 1.55
CA ARG A 61 9.95 -15.85 2.90
C ARG A 61 8.50 -16.28 2.89
N LYS A 62 8.25 -17.52 2.46
CA LYS A 62 6.89 -18.05 2.28
C LYS A 62 6.09 -18.09 3.58
N GLU A 63 6.69 -18.54 4.68
CA GLU A 63 6.01 -18.64 5.97
C GLU A 63 5.63 -17.26 6.53
N GLU A 64 6.55 -16.29 6.43
CA GLU A 64 6.31 -14.92 6.87
C GLU A 64 5.31 -14.21 5.98
N THR A 65 5.33 -14.44 4.67
CA THR A 65 4.35 -13.91 3.71
C THR A 65 2.96 -14.44 4.03
N GLN A 66 2.82 -15.76 4.25
CA GLN A 66 1.54 -16.36 4.64
C GLN A 66 1.02 -15.74 5.95
N LYS A 67 1.87 -15.70 6.99
CA LYS A 67 1.53 -15.11 8.28
C LYS A 67 1.13 -13.65 8.15
N HIS A 68 1.84 -12.88 7.31
CA HIS A 68 1.53 -11.48 7.05
C HIS A 68 0.10 -11.31 6.53
N TYR A 69 -0.29 -12.03 5.48
CA TYR A 69 -1.64 -11.89 4.92
C TYR A 69 -2.74 -12.46 5.82
N ASP A 70 -2.45 -13.51 6.58
CA ASP A 70 -3.38 -14.04 7.59
C ASP A 70 -3.67 -12.99 8.68
N MET A 71 -2.63 -12.29 9.15
CA MET A 71 -2.79 -11.18 10.09
C MET A 71 -3.45 -9.97 9.43
N PHE A 72 -3.15 -9.68 8.17
CA PHE A 72 -3.70 -8.55 7.44
C PHE A 72 -5.22 -8.69 7.27
N LYS A 73 -5.71 -9.88 6.91
CA LYS A 73 -7.15 -10.19 6.81
C LYS A 73 -7.89 -9.98 8.13
N GLN A 74 -7.26 -10.22 9.28
CA GLN A 74 -7.88 -10.00 10.59
C GLN A 74 -8.22 -8.53 10.85
N ILE A 75 -7.51 -7.59 10.21
CA ILE A 75 -7.73 -6.15 10.41
C ILE A 75 -9.14 -5.72 10.01
N PHE A 76 -9.67 -6.30 8.92
CA PHE A 76 -10.96 -5.95 8.33
C PHE A 76 -11.97 -7.11 8.34
N SER A 77 -11.65 -8.23 9.00
CA SER A 77 -12.58 -9.34 9.18
C SER A 77 -13.86 -8.89 9.89
N ASN A 78 -15.01 -9.28 9.34
CA ASN A 78 -16.36 -8.95 9.82
C ASN A 78 -16.63 -7.44 9.95
N LYS A 79 -16.00 -6.62 9.10
CA LYS A 79 -16.23 -5.17 9.03
C LYS A 79 -16.85 -4.80 7.69
N LYS A 80 -17.64 -3.72 7.69
CA LYS A 80 -18.00 -3.02 6.46
C LYS A 80 -16.74 -2.28 5.97
N ILE A 81 -16.47 -2.37 4.69
CA ILE A 81 -15.28 -1.79 4.08
C ILE A 81 -15.70 -0.77 3.03
N MET A 82 -15.10 0.42 3.07
CA MET A 82 -15.12 1.37 1.97
C MET A 82 -13.72 1.41 1.37
N LEU A 83 -13.54 0.88 0.16
CA LEU A 83 -12.28 0.91 -0.56
C LEU A 83 -12.25 2.07 -1.56
N VAL A 84 -11.31 2.99 -1.38
CA VAL A 84 -11.00 4.05 -2.34
C VAL A 84 -9.76 3.65 -3.14
N CYS A 85 -9.93 3.30 -4.41
CA CYS A 85 -8.85 2.69 -5.21
C CYS A 85 -8.86 3.13 -6.68
N GLY A 86 -7.78 2.80 -7.40
CA GLY A 86 -7.70 2.99 -8.85
C GLY A 86 -8.76 2.16 -9.58
N ASP A 87 -9.25 2.66 -10.70
CA ASP A 87 -10.25 2.02 -11.55
C ASP A 87 -9.75 0.74 -12.26
N LYS A 88 -8.43 0.51 -12.31
CA LYS A 88 -7.83 -0.69 -12.92
C LYS A 88 -7.35 -1.74 -11.92
N ILE A 89 -7.34 -1.45 -10.62
CA ILE A 89 -6.69 -2.30 -9.60
C ILE A 89 -7.29 -3.72 -9.50
N LEU A 90 -8.54 -3.90 -9.92
CA LEU A 90 -9.26 -5.18 -9.85
C LEU A 90 -9.39 -5.90 -11.21
N VAL A 91 -8.93 -5.29 -12.30
CA VAL A 91 -9.21 -5.79 -13.66
C VAL A 91 -8.60 -7.17 -13.90
N ASP A 92 -7.33 -7.35 -13.52
CA ASP A 92 -6.58 -8.57 -13.79
C ASP A 92 -6.27 -9.38 -12.52
N ILE A 93 -7.05 -9.22 -11.45
CA ILE A 93 -6.88 -9.94 -10.18
C ILE A 93 -7.65 -11.27 -10.22
N LYS A 94 -7.00 -12.36 -9.78
CA LYS A 94 -7.57 -13.71 -9.64
C LYS A 94 -7.85 -14.06 -8.19
N PHE A 95 -7.02 -13.56 -7.28
CA PHE A 95 -7.16 -13.74 -5.84
C PHE A 95 -7.25 -12.39 -5.16
N ASN A 96 -8.44 -12.07 -4.62
CA ASN A 96 -8.65 -10.81 -3.92
C ASN A 96 -8.53 -11.02 -2.41
N ILE A 97 -7.65 -10.26 -1.74
CA ILE A 97 -7.48 -10.35 -0.28
C ILE A 97 -8.75 -9.98 0.50
N LEU A 98 -9.66 -9.24 -0.13
CA LEU A 98 -10.94 -8.81 0.44
C LEU A 98 -12.10 -9.76 0.10
N GLU A 99 -11.85 -10.88 -0.58
CA GLU A 99 -12.88 -11.86 -0.92
C GLU A 99 -13.68 -12.31 0.31
N GLY A 100 -15.01 -12.35 0.19
CA GLY A 100 -15.92 -12.67 1.29
C GLY A 100 -16.22 -11.51 2.26
N SER A 101 -15.60 -10.34 2.08
CA SER A 101 -15.90 -9.14 2.88
C SER A 101 -17.02 -8.29 2.25
N GLN A 102 -17.75 -7.52 3.07
CA GLN A 102 -18.69 -6.52 2.57
C GLN A 102 -17.92 -5.25 2.16
N VAL A 103 -17.72 -5.07 0.85
CA VAL A 103 -16.92 -3.96 0.30
C VAL A 103 -17.77 -3.06 -0.59
N GLU A 104 -17.77 -1.77 -0.29
CA GLU A 104 -18.18 -0.71 -1.20
C GLU A 104 -16.95 -0.03 -1.80
N TYR A 105 -17.08 0.44 -3.04
CA TYR A 105 -15.96 0.97 -3.80
C TYR A 105 -16.21 2.43 -4.21
N ILE A 106 -15.13 3.21 -4.17
CA ILE A 106 -15.01 4.52 -4.82
C ILE A 106 -13.80 4.46 -5.73
N TYR A 107 -14.03 4.61 -7.03
CA TYR A 107 -12.97 4.54 -8.03
C TYR A 107 -12.44 5.93 -8.36
N GLY A 108 -11.12 6.07 -8.29
CA GLY A 108 -10.36 7.17 -8.86
C GLY A 108 -9.61 6.72 -10.11
N PRO A 109 -9.13 7.65 -10.95
CA PRO A 109 -8.36 7.27 -12.12
C PRO A 109 -7.03 6.66 -11.69
N THR A 110 -6.62 5.58 -12.35
CA THR A 110 -5.37 4.85 -12.05
C THR A 110 -4.12 5.75 -12.12
N LYS A 111 -4.13 6.77 -12.99
CA LYS A 111 -3.10 7.82 -13.06
C LYS A 111 -3.67 9.19 -12.71
N HIS A 112 -2.86 10.02 -12.04
CA HIS A 112 -3.19 11.40 -11.70
C HIS A 112 -4.49 11.60 -10.89
N ALA A 113 -4.86 10.63 -10.03
CA ALA A 113 -6.03 10.69 -9.14
C ALA A 113 -6.16 11.96 -8.30
N TYR A 114 -5.05 12.64 -8.02
CA TYR A 114 -5.06 13.90 -7.29
C TYR A 114 -5.80 15.03 -8.04
N ARG A 115 -5.88 14.99 -9.38
CA ARG A 115 -6.68 15.94 -10.16
C ARG A 115 -8.18 15.85 -9.84
N ASP A 116 -8.62 14.70 -9.35
CA ASP A 116 -10.01 14.39 -9.02
C ASP A 116 -10.27 14.42 -7.50
N ILE A 117 -9.34 14.94 -6.70
CA ILE A 117 -9.38 14.82 -5.25
C ILE A 117 -10.67 15.39 -4.64
N ASP A 118 -11.21 16.48 -5.20
CA ASP A 118 -12.44 17.11 -4.70
C ASP A 118 -13.68 16.26 -4.98
N ARG A 119 -13.76 15.63 -6.16
CA ARG A 119 -14.81 14.66 -6.50
C ARG A 119 -14.75 13.47 -5.56
N LEU A 120 -13.57 12.88 -5.41
CA LEU A 120 -13.32 11.72 -4.55
C LEU A 120 -13.66 12.02 -3.09
N ARG A 121 -13.25 13.19 -2.59
CA ARG A 121 -13.56 13.64 -1.23
C ARG A 121 -15.06 13.80 -1.03
N LYS A 122 -15.76 14.42 -1.97
CA LYS A 122 -17.22 14.58 -1.89
C LYS A 122 -17.91 13.23 -1.84
N GLU A 123 -17.60 12.34 -2.79
CA GLU A 123 -18.19 11.00 -2.86
C GLU A 123 -17.91 10.19 -1.59
N LEU A 124 -16.68 10.25 -1.07
CA LEU A 124 -16.32 9.57 0.17
C LEU A 124 -17.13 10.07 1.36
N ASN A 125 -17.29 11.38 1.52
CA ASN A 125 -18.09 11.95 2.60
C ASN A 125 -19.59 11.62 2.48
N ASP A 126 -20.11 11.51 1.26
CA ASP A 126 -21.52 11.22 1.02
C ASP A 126 -21.86 9.75 1.32
N LYS A 127 -20.90 8.82 1.21
CA LYS A 127 -21.13 7.37 1.38
C LYS A 127 -20.81 6.83 2.77
N VAL A 128 -19.84 7.41 3.49
CA VAL A 128 -19.40 6.87 4.79
C VAL A 128 -20.32 7.31 5.92
N SER A 129 -20.56 6.39 6.86
CA SER A 129 -21.45 6.63 8.00
C SER A 129 -20.73 6.55 9.35
N GLY A 130 -19.52 5.97 9.40
CA GLY A 130 -18.69 5.83 10.61
C GLY A 130 -18.51 4.38 11.06
N ASP A 131 -19.34 3.46 10.55
CA ASP A 131 -19.27 2.03 10.86
C ASP A 131 -18.22 1.28 9.99
N GLU A 132 -17.70 1.94 8.96
CA GLU A 132 -16.80 1.33 7.98
C GLU A 132 -15.32 1.45 8.38
N VAL A 133 -14.52 0.46 7.96
CA VAL A 133 -13.07 0.64 7.84
C VAL A 133 -12.77 1.16 6.44
N LEU A 134 -12.07 2.29 6.37
CA LEU A 134 -11.73 2.93 5.11
C LEU A 134 -10.37 2.43 4.64
N LEU A 135 -10.34 1.78 3.48
CA LEU A 135 -9.11 1.30 2.85
C LEU A 135 -8.78 2.19 1.66
N PHE A 136 -7.49 2.45 1.44
CA PHE A 136 -7.01 3.29 0.34
C PHE A 136 -5.94 2.57 -0.46
N ALA A 137 -6.13 2.51 -1.79
CA ALA A 137 -5.18 1.98 -2.75
C ALA A 137 -5.15 2.90 -3.99
N LEU A 138 -4.82 4.17 -3.75
CA LEU A 138 -4.91 5.26 -4.75
C LEU A 138 -3.69 6.21 -4.67
N GLY A 139 -2.50 5.64 -4.45
CA GLY A 139 -1.24 6.37 -4.48
C GLY A 139 -1.20 7.62 -3.57
N PRO A 140 -0.68 8.77 -4.04
CA PRO A 140 -0.65 10.01 -3.27
C PRO A 140 -2.03 10.58 -2.90
N ALA A 141 -3.03 10.43 -3.77
CA ALA A 141 -4.39 10.90 -3.49
C ALA A 141 -5.01 10.14 -2.33
N GLY A 142 -4.79 8.81 -2.28
CA GLY A 142 -5.22 7.96 -1.16
C GLY A 142 -4.67 8.43 0.19
N LYS A 143 -3.40 8.84 0.26
CA LYS A 143 -2.77 9.34 1.50
C LYS A 143 -3.43 10.60 2.03
N VAL A 144 -3.76 11.53 1.14
CA VAL A 144 -4.42 12.78 1.50
C VAL A 144 -5.82 12.50 2.04
N LEU A 145 -6.63 11.72 1.31
CA LEU A 145 -7.97 11.35 1.76
C LEU A 145 -7.95 10.55 3.05
N ALA A 146 -7.04 9.58 3.19
CA ALA A 146 -6.88 8.80 4.42
C ALA A 146 -6.59 9.70 5.62
N TYR A 147 -5.68 10.66 5.47
CA TYR A 147 -5.35 11.59 6.55
C TYR A 147 -6.53 12.49 6.92
N GLU A 148 -7.25 13.03 5.93
CA GLU A 148 -8.45 13.84 6.17
C GLU A 148 -9.54 13.06 6.91
N MET A 149 -9.76 11.79 6.53
CA MET A 149 -10.74 10.93 7.19
C MET A 149 -10.30 10.48 8.58
N PHE A 150 -9.00 10.24 8.79
CA PHE A 150 -8.45 10.02 10.12
C PHE A 150 -8.74 11.20 11.06
N LEU A 151 -8.55 12.44 10.59
CA LEU A 151 -8.86 13.64 11.37
C LEU A 151 -10.35 13.76 11.72
N LYS A 152 -11.24 13.14 10.94
CA LYS A 152 -12.67 13.04 11.22
C LYS A 152 -13.04 11.87 12.15
N GLY A 153 -12.05 11.12 12.64
CA GLY A 153 -12.25 10.00 13.58
C GLY A 153 -12.45 8.63 12.94
N PHE A 154 -12.33 8.52 11.62
CA PHE A 154 -12.48 7.23 10.94
C PHE A 154 -11.24 6.35 11.13
N ARG A 155 -11.47 5.03 11.15
CA ARG A 155 -10.39 4.05 11.03
C ARG A 155 -9.98 3.95 9.56
N VAL A 156 -8.75 4.36 9.27
CA VAL A 156 -8.20 4.37 7.91
C VAL A 156 -6.97 3.46 7.80
N LEU A 157 -6.81 2.83 6.64
CA LEU A 157 -5.59 2.13 6.25
C LEU A 157 -5.26 2.43 4.78
N ASP A 158 -4.06 2.97 4.53
CA ASP A 158 -3.48 2.95 3.19
C ASP A 158 -2.87 1.58 2.97
N ILE A 159 -3.47 0.81 2.06
CA ILE A 159 -3.09 -0.55 1.74
C ILE A 159 -2.30 -0.64 0.43
N GLY A 160 -1.98 0.49 -0.21
CA GLY A 160 -1.07 0.53 -1.37
C GLY A 160 -1.28 -0.60 -2.38
N HIS A 161 -0.23 -1.38 -2.62
CA HIS A 161 -0.23 -2.51 -3.56
C HIS A 161 -0.73 -3.83 -2.96
N THR A 162 -1.29 -3.87 -1.75
CA THR A 162 -1.59 -5.13 -1.05
C THR A 162 -2.47 -6.07 -1.87
N ILE A 163 -3.43 -5.53 -2.63
CA ILE A 163 -4.31 -6.34 -3.49
C ILE A 163 -3.50 -7.03 -4.61
N LYS A 164 -2.63 -6.27 -5.29
CA LYS A 164 -1.76 -6.77 -6.36
C LYS A 164 -0.71 -7.75 -5.82
N ASP A 165 -0.10 -7.43 -4.69
CA ASP A 165 0.92 -8.25 -4.01
C ASP A 165 0.33 -9.59 -3.56
N TYR A 166 -0.85 -9.57 -2.93
CA TYR A 166 -1.54 -10.78 -2.50
C TYR A 166 -1.91 -11.69 -3.67
N ASP A 167 -2.43 -11.12 -4.76
CA ASP A 167 -2.74 -11.90 -5.97
C ASP A 167 -1.49 -12.53 -6.58
N THR A 168 -0.39 -11.78 -6.62
CA THR A 168 0.92 -12.24 -7.13
C THR A 168 1.48 -13.37 -6.27
N TYR A 169 1.38 -13.24 -4.94
CA TYR A 169 1.69 -14.30 -3.97
C TYR A 169 0.87 -15.56 -4.20
N MET A 170 -0.46 -15.44 -4.25
CA MET A 170 -1.37 -16.58 -4.38
C MET A 170 -1.23 -17.31 -5.71
N ARG A 171 -0.80 -16.61 -6.77
CA ARG A 171 -0.43 -17.21 -8.05
C ARG A 171 0.92 -17.92 -8.04
N GLY A 172 1.75 -17.68 -7.02
CA GLY A 172 3.11 -18.21 -6.94
C GLY A 172 4.03 -17.66 -8.04
N VAL A 173 3.88 -16.39 -8.39
CA VAL A 173 4.69 -15.75 -9.43
C VAL A 173 6.15 -15.64 -8.97
N GLU A 174 7.08 -16.06 -9.82
CA GLU A 174 8.51 -15.92 -9.55
C GLU A 174 8.95 -14.45 -9.65
N MET A 175 9.43 -13.89 -8.54
CA MET A 175 9.85 -12.49 -8.45
C MET A 175 11.31 -12.31 -8.87
N THR A 176 11.57 -12.43 -10.17
CA THR A 176 12.86 -12.03 -10.77
C THR A 176 13.00 -10.50 -10.79
N ASP A 177 14.20 -9.97 -11.05
CA ASP A 177 14.40 -8.52 -11.19
C ASP A 177 13.47 -7.87 -12.24
N GLU A 178 13.18 -8.59 -13.34
CA GLU A 178 12.25 -8.13 -14.38
C GLU A 178 10.81 -8.13 -13.86
N THR A 179 10.38 -9.23 -13.23
CA THR A 179 9.04 -9.32 -12.61
C THR A 179 8.82 -8.23 -11.56
N ILE A 180 9.83 -7.93 -10.74
CA ILE A 180 9.77 -6.87 -9.72
C ILE A 180 9.63 -5.50 -10.39
N LYS A 181 10.39 -5.22 -11.46
CA LYS A 181 10.25 -3.97 -12.21
C LYS A 181 8.85 -3.82 -12.80
N ASP A 182 8.31 -4.87 -13.40
CA ASP A 182 6.96 -4.88 -13.97
C ASP A 182 5.89 -4.72 -12.89
N PHE A 183 6.09 -5.32 -11.71
CA PHE A 183 5.18 -5.17 -10.58
C PHE A 183 5.04 -3.70 -10.15
N PHE A 184 6.16 -2.96 -10.12
CA PHE A 184 6.17 -1.54 -9.73
C PHE A 184 5.97 -0.57 -10.90
N ALA A 185 5.86 -1.06 -12.13
CA ALA A 185 5.55 -0.24 -13.28
C ALA A 185 4.15 0.39 -13.12
N PRO A 186 3.94 1.65 -13.56
CA PRO A 186 2.62 2.28 -13.51
C PRO A 186 1.63 1.49 -14.37
N ASP A 187 0.52 1.05 -13.78
CA ASP A 187 -0.56 0.38 -14.51
C ASP A 187 -1.04 1.30 -15.66
N GLU A 188 -1.05 0.79 -16.90
CA GLU A 188 -1.42 1.56 -18.11
C GLU A 188 -2.93 1.69 -18.29
#